data_AF-A0A943WY65-F1
#
_entry.id   AF-A0A943WY65-F1
#
_cell.length_a   1.000
_cell.length_b   1.000
_cell.length_c   1.000
_cell.angle_alpha   90.00
_cell.angle_beta   90.00
_cell.angle_gamma   90.00
#
_symmetry.space_group_name_H-M   'P 1'
#
loop_
_entity.id
_entity.type
_entity.pdbx_description
1 polymer ?
#
loop_
_entity_poly.entity_id
_entity_poly.type
_entity_poly.pdbx_seq_one_letter_code
_entity_poly.pdbx_strand_id
1 'polypeptide(L)' 'MTAQNAIHELKQVRQYCSARAIPAIDYAIQVLQGLAGREKQVEEAKQADSQSSHDPAENVPG' A
#
# COMPACT_ATOMS: atom_id res chain seq x y z
N MET A 1 0.18 12.62 -1.93
CA MET A 1 -0.22 12.13 -0.59
C MET A 1 -0.49 10.63 -0.73
N THR A 2 0.13 9.77 0.09
CA THR A 2 -0.09 8.31 0.04
C THR A 2 -1.10 7.88 1.11
N ALA A 3 -1.74 6.72 0.93
CA ALA A 3 -2.62 6.16 1.95
C ALA A 3 -1.88 5.95 3.29
N GLN A 4 -0.58 5.61 3.24
CA GLN A 4 0.26 5.50 4.43
C GLN A 4 0.43 6.82 5.20
N ASN A 5 0.64 7.93 4.49
CA ASN A 5 0.75 9.25 5.14
C ASN A 5 -0.57 9.64 5.82
N ALA A 6 -1.71 9.41 5.14
CA ALA A 6 -3.04 9.68 5.70
C ALA A 6 -3.32 8.85 6.96
N ILE A 7 -2.92 7.58 6.99
CA ILE A 7 -3.03 6.72 8.19
C ILE A 7 -2.18 7.27 9.35
N HIS A 8 -0.97 7.74 9.06
CA HIS A 8 -0.08 8.32 10.08
C HIS A 8 -0.70 9.57 10.71
N GLU A 9 -1.19 10.51 9.89
CA GLU A 9 -1.85 11.73 10.34
C GLU A 9 -3.11 11.42 11.16
N LEU A 10 -3.96 10.49 10.71
CA LEU A 10 -5.17 10.11 11.45
C LEU A 10 -4.86 9.47 12.80
N LYS A 11 -3.77 8.71 12.93
CA LYS A 11 -3.32 8.17 14.23
C LYS A 11 -2.93 9.30 15.19
N GLN A 12 -2.33 10.37 14.70
CA GLN A 12 -2.03 11.55 15.52
C GLN A 12 -3.34 12.25 15.92
N VAL A 13 -4.23 12.52 14.96
CA VAL A 13 -5.54 13.17 15.22
C VAL A 13 -6.34 12.39 16.28
N ARG A 14 -6.34 11.06 16.21
CA ARG A 14 -7.01 10.19 17.20
C ARG A 14 -6.57 10.46 18.64
N GLN A 15 -5.31 10.81 18.87
CA GLN A 15 -4.77 11.07 20.22
C GLN A 15 -5.28 12.38 20.83
N TYR A 16 -5.66 13.35 19.99
CA TYR A 16 -6.02 14.70 20.42
C TYR A 16 -7.50 15.03 20.21
N CYS A 17 -8.25 14.16 19.53
CA CYS A 17 -9.66 14.37 19.25
C CYS A 17 -10.57 14.08 20.46
N SER A 18 -11.81 14.58 20.41
CA SER A 18 -12.84 14.21 21.39
C SER A 18 -13.17 12.72 21.29
N ALA A 19 -13.50 12.07 22.42
CA ALA A 19 -13.94 10.68 22.46
C ALA A 19 -15.07 10.35 21.47
N ARG A 20 -15.96 11.31 21.19
CA ARG A 20 -17.04 11.15 20.21
C ARG A 20 -16.54 10.97 18.77
N ALA A 21 -15.36 11.48 18.45
CA ALA A 21 -14.77 11.41 17.10
C ALA A 21 -13.94 10.13 16.88
N ILE A 22 -13.50 9.45 17.94
CA ILE A 22 -12.65 8.25 17.86
C ILE A 22 -13.23 7.19 16.92
N PRO A 23 -14.53 6.81 16.97
CA PRO A 23 -15.07 5.77 16.11
C PRO A 23 -15.01 6.11 14.62
N ALA A 24 -15.23 7.37 14.26
CA ALA A 24 -15.15 7.83 12.88
C ALA A 24 -13.71 7.83 12.36
N ILE A 25 -12.76 8.20 13.22
CA ILE A 25 -11.33 8.19 12.90
C ILE A 25 -10.83 6.75 12.75
N ASP A 26 -11.23 5.84 13.65
CA ASP A 26 -10.89 4.41 13.58
C ASP A 26 -11.42 3.79 12.27
N TYR A 27 -12.65 4.12 11.88
CA TYR A 27 -13.22 3.69 10.61
C TYR A 27 -12.43 4.21 9.41
N ALA A 28 -12.06 5.50 9.39
CA ALA A 28 -11.27 6.08 8.31
C ALA A 28 -9.89 5.41 8.18
N ILE A 29 -9.22 5.12 9.30
CA ILE A 29 -7.96 4.38 9.32
C ILE A 29 -8.14 2.98 8.71
N GLN A 30 -9.19 2.25 9.08
CA GLN A 30 -9.46 0.91 8.56
C GLN A 30 -9.66 0.91 7.04
N VAL A 31 -10.42 1.85 6.51
CA VAL A 31 -10.65 1.98 5.05
C VAL A 31 -9.33 2.28 4.32
N LEU A 32 -8.53 3.20 4.85
CA LEU A 32 -7.25 3.57 4.26
C LEU A 32 -6.22 2.43 4.31
N GLN A 33 -6.21 1.62 5.36
CA GLN A 33 -5.38 0.41 5.43
C GLN A 33 -5.73 -0.59 4.31
N GLY A 34 -7.03 -0.78 4.05
CA GLY A 34 -7.49 -1.61 2.94
C GLY A 34 -7.07 -1.07 1.57
N LEU A 35 -7.06 0.26 1.39
CA LEU A 35 -6.58 0.91 0.16
C LEU A 35 -5.06 0.76 0.01
N ALA A 36 -4.29 1.04 1.05
CA ALA A 36 -2.83 0.90 1.03
C ALA A 36 -2.37 -0.54 0.71
N GLY A 37 -3.10 -1.55 1.22
CA GLY A 37 -2.82 -2.95 0.89
C GLY A 37 -3.07 -3.28 -0.59
N ARG A 38 -4.06 -2.65 -1.23
CA ARG A 38 -4.31 -2.80 -2.67
C ARG A 38 -3.27 -2.08 -3.51
N GLU A 39 -2.88 -0.87 -3.14
CA GLU A 39 -1.81 -0.11 -3.81
C GLU A 39 -0.49 -0.89 -3.83
N LYS A 40 -0.11 -1.50 -2.70
CA LYS A 40 1.12 -2.32 -2.60
C LYS A 40 1.10 -3.53 -3.54
N GLN A 41 -0.04 -4.23 -3.63
CA GLN A 41 -0.17 -5.38 -4.52
C GLN A 41 -0.13 -4.99 -6.01
N VAL A 42 -0.71 -3.85 -6.38
CA VAL A 42 -0.65 -3.34 -7.76
C VAL A 42 0.78 -2.95 -8.12
N GLU A 43 1.51 -2.30 -7.21
CA GLU A 43 2.90 -1.93 -7.42
C GLU A 43 3.82 -3.17 -7.52
N GLU A 44 3.63 -4.16 -6.64
CA GLU A 44 4.37 -5.43 -6.66
C GLU A 44 4.08 -6.24 -7.94
N ALA A 45 2.84 -6.28 -8.40
CA ALA A 45 2.47 -6.92 -9.67
C ALA A 45 3.13 -6.24 -10.87
N LYS A 46 3.25 -4.91 -10.85
CA LYS A 46 3.88 -4.13 -11.93
C LYS A 46 5.41 -4.32 -11.97
N GLN A 47 6.04 -4.48 -10.81
CA GLN A 47 7.47 -4.77 -10.70
C GLN A 47 7.79 -6.21 -11.14
N ALA A 48 6.93 -7.18 -10.82
CA ALA A 48 7.08 -8.56 -11.27
C ALA A 48 6.98 -8.71 -12.80
N ASP A 49 6.07 -7.97 -13.44
CA ASP A 49 5.90 -7.96 -14.91
C ASP A 49 7.09 -7.31 -15.64
N SER A 50 7.77 -6.36 -15.00
CA SER A 50 8.93 -5.66 -15.57
C SER A 50 10.25 -6.47 -15.50
N GLN A 51 10.30 -7.55 -14.71
CA GLN A 51 11.49 -8.39 -14.53
C GLN A 51 11.45 -9.71 -15.33
N SER A 52 10.36 -10.02 -16.06
CA SER A 52 10.24 -11.27 -16.81
C SER A 52 10.82 -11.25 -18.23
N SER A 53 11.42 -10.14 -18.68
CA SER A 53 12.12 -10.05 -19.96
C SER A 53 13.64 -10.11 -19.79
N HIS A 54 14.14 -11.27 -19.36
CA HIS A 54 15.53 -11.66 -19.63
C HIS A 54 15.51 -13.07 -20.21
N ASP A 55 15.40 -13.15 -21.54
CA ASP A 55 15.71 -14.34 -22.33
C ASP A 55 17.23 -14.35 -22.57
N PRO A 56 18.03 -15.23 -21.93
CA PRO A 56 19.32 -15.59 -22.48
C PRO A 56 19.05 -16.67 -23.54
N ALA A 57 18.81 -16.20 -24.77
CA ALA A 57 18.83 -17.06 -25.94
C ALA A 57 20.18 -17.81 -26.04
N GLU A 58 20.04 -19.10 -26.30
CA GLU A 58 21.03 -20.03 -26.88
C GLU A 58 22.37 -20.23 -26.16
N ASN A 59 22.45 -21.35 -25.43
CA ASN A 59 23.69 -22.13 -25.38
C ASN A 59 23.36 -23.59 -25.72
N VAL A 60 23.34 -23.90 -27.02
CA VAL A 60 23.32 -25.28 -27.53
C VAL A 60 24.73 -25.57 -28.07
N PRO A 61 25.58 -26.35 -27.36
CA PRO A 61 26.79 -26.87 -27.95
C PRO A 61 26.45 -28.15 -28.72
N GLY A 62 26.70 -28.13 -30.04
CA GLY A 62 26.81 -29.31 -30.91
C GLY A 62 28.27 -29.65 -31.18
#